data_AF-A0A180F395-F1
#
_entry.id   AF-A0A180F395-F1
#
_cell.length_a   1.000
_cell.length_b   1.000
_cell.length_c   1.000
_cell.angle_alpha   90.00
_cell.angle_beta   90.00
_cell.angle_gamma   90.00
#
_symmetry.space_group_name_H-M   'P 1'
#
loop_
_entity.id
_entity.type
_entity.pdbx_description
1 polymer ?
#
loop_
_entity_poly.entity_id
_entity_poly.type
_entity_poly.pdbx_seq_one_letter_code
_entity_poly.pdbx_strand_id
1 'polypeptide(L)'
;MTCCAMSTCDSVNETFDKDKHQFHLSFRVRNKLCQLIDEIVVVAIQGIAEVQGYIKQILDVATKLIGEILTPGHDIHISGSKIKLAGAGIGIFFINVLGDRFKAVEINIYTPGLLNVSVPDNLAVGLYIIEIVTKYTAGTAKLLKEARVISYIVQLRVK
;
A
#
# COMPACT_ATOMS: atom_id res chain seq x y z
N MET A 1 -10.48 -7.94 26.84
CA MET A 1 -10.86 -9.09 25.99
C MET A 1 -12.16 -9.58 26.58
N THR A 2 -13.24 -9.41 25.84
CA THR A 2 -14.57 -9.82 26.28
C THR A 2 -15.07 -10.78 25.21
N CYS A 3 -15.26 -12.04 25.60
CA CYS A 3 -15.88 -13.04 24.74
C CYS A 3 -17.36 -13.08 25.10
N CYS A 4 -18.23 -12.62 24.20
CA CYS A 4 -19.67 -12.77 24.36
C CYS A 4 -20.14 -13.85 23.38
N ALA A 5 -20.63 -14.96 23.92
CA ALA A 5 -21.42 -15.91 23.14
C ALA A 5 -22.85 -15.36 23.08
N MET A 6 -23.35 -15.07 21.88
CA MET A 6 -24.75 -14.71 21.68
C MET A 6 -25.46 -15.92 21.05
N SER A 7 -26.02 -16.78 21.90
CA SER A 7 -26.95 -17.82 21.48
C SER A 7 -28.00 -18.04 22.58
N THR A 8 -29.22 -18.39 22.18
CA THR A 8 -30.24 -18.93 23.08
C THR A 8 -29.92 -20.40 23.31
N CYS A 9 -29.45 -20.76 24.51
CA CYS A 9 -29.26 -22.16 24.90
C CYS A 9 -30.60 -22.73 25.39
N ASP A 10 -31.16 -23.68 24.65
CA ASP A 10 -32.47 -24.27 24.98
C ASP A 10 -32.35 -25.45 25.98
N SER A 11 -31.14 -25.91 26.32
CA SER A 11 -30.91 -26.86 27.43
C SER A 11 -29.46 -26.91 27.92
N VAL A 12 -29.24 -27.46 29.13
CA VAL A 12 -27.94 -27.51 29.84
C VAL A 12 -26.93 -28.49 29.21
N ASN A 13 -27.33 -29.35 28.27
CA ASN A 13 -26.52 -30.45 27.72
C ASN A 13 -26.35 -30.41 26.18
N GLU A 14 -26.57 -29.26 25.54
CA GLU A 14 -26.47 -29.14 24.08
C GLU A 14 -25.00 -29.15 23.61
N THR A 15 -24.69 -30.01 22.63
CA THR A 15 -23.37 -30.05 21.96
C THR A 15 -23.21 -28.89 20.97
N PHE A 16 -21.98 -28.38 20.84
CA PHE A 16 -21.65 -27.24 19.99
C PHE A 16 -22.03 -27.45 18.51
N ASP A 17 -23.01 -26.68 18.04
CA ASP A 17 -23.42 -26.57 16.64
C ASP A 17 -22.75 -25.34 15.97
N LYS A 18 -22.04 -25.55 14.86
CA LYS A 18 -21.30 -24.50 14.12
C LYS A 18 -22.21 -23.46 13.46
N ASP A 19 -23.44 -23.85 13.10
CA ASP A 19 -24.36 -22.96 12.39
C ASP A 19 -25.19 -22.10 13.35
N LYS A 20 -25.34 -22.53 14.61
CA LYS A 20 -26.05 -21.80 15.66
C LYS A 20 -25.13 -20.97 16.56
N HIS A 21 -23.88 -21.40 16.78
CA HIS A 21 -22.96 -20.73 17.69
C HIS A 21 -21.94 -19.87 16.95
N GLN A 22 -22.10 -18.56 17.02
CA GLN A 22 -21.11 -17.60 16.52
C GLN A 22 -20.32 -16.97 17.66
N PHE A 23 -18.99 -17.00 17.54
CA PHE A 23 -18.09 -16.30 18.46
C PHE A 23 -17.74 -14.94 17.89
N HIS A 24 -18.12 -13.88 18.59
CA HIS A 24 -17.68 -12.53 18.28
C HIS A 24 -16.51 -12.16 19.19
N LEU A 25 -15.31 -12.03 18.62
CA LEU A 25 -14.15 -11.53 19.35
C LEU A 25 -14.01 -10.03 19.12
N SER A 26 -14.38 -9.24 20.13
CA SER A 26 -14.09 -7.80 20.14
C SER A 26 -12.79 -7.51 20.87
N PHE A 27 -11.77 -7.08 20.13
CA PHE A 27 -10.54 -6.57 20.70
C PHE A 27 -10.70 -5.07 20.97
N ARG A 28 -10.74 -4.69 22.25
CA ARG A 28 -10.60 -3.29 22.66
C ARG A 28 -9.15 -3.05 23.05
N VAL A 29 -8.57 -2.02 22.47
CA VAL A 29 -7.25 -1.50 22.85
C VAL A 29 -7.31 -1.08 24.33
N ARG A 30 -6.42 -1.61 25.17
CA ARG A 30 -6.38 -1.26 26.61
C ARG A 30 -5.70 0.10 26.80
N ASN A 31 -6.07 0.79 27.87
CA ASN A 31 -5.58 2.12 28.26
C ASN A 31 -4.05 2.30 28.19
N LYS A 32 -3.27 1.25 28.44
CA LYS A 32 -1.80 1.30 28.36
C LYS A 32 -1.28 1.57 26.94
N LEU A 33 -1.93 1.01 25.90
CA LEU A 33 -1.52 1.30 24.52
C LEU A 33 -1.94 2.72 24.14
N CYS A 34 -3.10 3.19 24.59
CA CYS A 34 -3.52 4.59 24.40
C CYS A 34 -2.55 5.56 25.08
N GLN A 35 -2.13 5.27 26.32
CA GLN A 35 -1.13 6.07 27.04
C GLN A 35 0.23 6.06 26.32
N LEU A 36 0.70 4.91 25.85
CA LEU A 36 1.93 4.81 25.06
C LEU A 36 1.81 5.56 23.73
N ILE A 37 0.63 5.56 23.10
CA ILE A 37 0.39 6.36 21.90
C ILE A 37 0.46 7.85 22.25
N ASP A 38 -0.21 8.30 23.31
CA ASP A 38 -0.18 9.71 23.72
C ASP A 38 1.22 10.18 24.16
N GLU A 39 2.02 9.30 24.79
CA GLU A 39 3.39 9.59 25.23
C GLU A 39 4.42 9.53 24.10
N ILE A 40 4.30 8.57 23.17
CA ILE A 40 5.29 8.30 22.10
C ILE A 40 4.93 9.05 20.82
N VAL A 41 3.65 9.17 20.51
CA VAL A 41 3.15 9.84 19.31
C VAL A 41 3.06 11.35 19.58
N VAL A 42 4.21 11.96 19.80
CA VAL A 42 4.42 13.31 19.29
C VAL A 42 4.35 13.15 17.78
N VAL A 43 3.17 13.41 17.18
CA VAL A 43 3.07 13.63 15.74
C VAL A 43 3.90 14.88 15.47
N ALA A 44 5.20 14.69 15.28
CA ALA A 44 6.08 15.71 14.75
C ALA A 44 5.60 15.91 13.32
N ILE A 45 4.63 16.81 13.15
CA ILE A 45 4.27 17.34 11.85
C ILE A 45 5.56 18.02 11.39
N GLN A 46 6.35 17.34 10.56
CA GLN A 46 7.68 17.80 10.10
C GLN A 46 7.56 18.99 9.13
N GLY A 47 6.55 19.84 9.31
CA GLY A 47 6.16 20.91 8.43
C GLY A 47 5.32 20.43 7.24
N ILE A 48 4.80 21.41 6.50
CA ILE A 48 4.32 21.20 5.14
C ILE A 48 5.58 20.99 4.31
N ALA A 49 6.04 19.74 4.18
CA ALA A 49 7.05 19.45 3.18
C ALA A 49 6.48 19.93 1.84
N GLU A 50 7.25 20.70 1.09
CA GLU A 50 6.88 21.12 -0.26
C GLU A 50 7.01 19.90 -1.18
N VAL A 51 6.11 18.92 -0.98
CA VAL A 51 6.28 17.61 -1.57
C VAL A 51 5.96 17.73 -3.07
N GLN A 52 7.00 17.52 -3.86
CA GLN A 52 6.92 17.56 -5.32
C GLN A 52 6.06 16.41 -5.87
N GLY A 53 5.84 15.37 -5.07
CA GLY A 53 4.87 14.28 -5.25
C GLY A 53 5.14 13.16 -4.24
N TYR A 54 4.11 12.40 -3.88
CA TYR A 54 4.27 11.26 -2.96
C TYR A 54 3.34 10.11 -3.33
N ILE A 55 3.76 8.91 -2.97
CA ILE A 55 2.97 7.69 -3.06
C ILE A 55 2.27 7.50 -1.71
N LYS A 56 0.94 7.44 -1.71
CA LYS A 56 0.14 7.24 -0.49
C LYS A 56 0.06 5.76 -0.14
N GLN A 57 -0.31 4.94 -1.12
CA GLN A 57 -0.56 3.52 -0.93
C GLN A 57 -0.47 2.77 -2.26
N ILE A 58 -0.19 1.47 -2.17
CA ILE A 58 -0.15 0.54 -3.30
C ILE A 58 -1.08 -0.61 -2.96
N LEU A 59 -2.05 -0.87 -3.82
CA LEU A 59 -3.02 -1.96 -3.70
C LEU A 59 -2.71 -3.01 -4.77
N ASP A 60 -2.51 -4.25 -4.36
CA ASP A 60 -2.39 -5.38 -5.29
C ASP A 60 -3.78 -5.90 -5.66
N VAL A 61 -4.10 -5.94 -6.96
CA VAL A 61 -5.44 -6.31 -7.43
C VAL A 61 -5.71 -7.80 -7.20
N ALA A 62 -4.67 -8.64 -7.27
CA ALA A 62 -4.79 -10.09 -7.08
C ALA A 62 -5.13 -10.45 -5.63
N THR A 63 -4.38 -9.93 -4.66
CA THR A 63 -4.57 -10.24 -3.23
C THR A 63 -5.53 -9.29 -2.52
N LYS A 64 -5.82 -8.12 -3.12
CA LYS A 64 -6.56 -7.00 -2.51
C LYS A 64 -5.90 -6.46 -1.23
N LEU A 65 -4.61 -6.73 -1.04
CA LEU A 65 -3.82 -6.24 0.10
C LEU A 65 -3.16 -4.91 -0.25
N ILE A 66 -3.02 -4.06 0.77
CA ILE A 66 -2.44 -2.72 0.64
C ILE A 66 -1.06 -2.72 1.28
N GLY A 67 -0.03 -2.41 0.51
CA GLY A 67 1.30 -2.12 1.04
C GLY A 67 2.08 -3.32 1.59
N GLU A 68 1.67 -4.56 1.30
CA GLU A 68 2.32 -5.77 1.83
C GLU A 68 2.85 -6.70 0.73
N ILE A 69 1.99 -7.12 -0.19
CA ILE A 69 2.29 -8.18 -1.17
C ILE A 69 2.14 -7.64 -2.59
N LEU A 70 3.04 -8.05 -3.48
CA LEU A 70 2.96 -7.87 -4.92
C LEU A 70 2.85 -9.22 -5.60
N THR A 71 1.93 -9.35 -6.54
CA THR A 71 1.75 -10.56 -7.33
C THR A 71 2.32 -10.32 -8.75
N PRO A 72 3.37 -11.05 -9.17
CA PRO A 72 3.88 -10.96 -10.54
C PRO A 72 2.78 -11.23 -11.58
N GLY A 73 2.83 -10.52 -12.70
CA GLY A 73 1.87 -10.66 -13.81
C GLY A 73 0.50 -10.04 -13.57
N HIS A 74 0.26 -9.51 -12.38
CA HIS A 74 -1.00 -8.87 -12.03
C HIS A 74 -0.87 -7.36 -11.94
N ASP A 75 -2.01 -6.71 -12.01
CA ASP A 75 -2.13 -5.26 -11.92
C ASP A 75 -2.04 -4.77 -10.47
N ILE A 76 -1.43 -3.59 -10.30
CA ILE A 76 -1.35 -2.87 -9.05
C ILE A 76 -1.89 -1.45 -9.20
N HIS A 77 -2.64 -1.00 -8.20
CA HIS A 77 -3.14 0.36 -8.10
C HIS A 77 -2.26 1.18 -7.18
N ILE A 78 -1.57 2.17 -7.74
CA ILE A 78 -0.73 3.11 -7.01
C ILE A 78 -1.50 4.41 -6.85
N SER A 79 -1.82 4.77 -5.61
CA SER A 79 -2.49 6.04 -5.29
C SER A 79 -1.50 7.00 -4.64
N GLY A 80 -1.59 8.28 -5.02
CA GLY A 80 -0.67 9.30 -4.54
C GLY A 80 -1.06 10.69 -4.98
N SER A 81 -0.10 11.62 -4.95
CA SER A 81 -0.28 12.99 -5.42
C SER A 81 0.87 13.38 -6.33
N LYS A 82 0.55 14.02 -7.46
CA LYS A 82 1.50 14.47 -8.49
C LYS A 82 2.34 13.33 -9.10
N ILE A 83 1.78 12.13 -9.17
CA ILE A 83 2.47 10.93 -9.67
C ILE A 83 2.25 10.67 -11.17
N LYS A 84 1.65 11.62 -11.91
CA LYS A 84 1.39 11.45 -13.35
C LYS A 84 2.70 11.19 -14.10
N LEU A 85 2.70 10.22 -15.01
CA LEU A 85 3.80 9.96 -15.94
C LEU A 85 3.66 10.87 -17.16
N ALA A 86 4.61 11.78 -17.40
CA ALA A 86 4.59 12.68 -18.55
C ALA A 86 6.00 13.14 -18.97
N GLY A 87 6.42 12.85 -20.22
CA GLY A 87 7.76 13.13 -20.78
C GLY A 87 8.56 11.89 -21.22
N ALA A 88 9.84 12.07 -21.57
CA ALA A 88 10.74 11.00 -22.06
C ALA A 88 11.61 10.43 -20.93
N GLY A 89 11.87 9.10 -20.97
CA GLY A 89 12.68 8.40 -19.95
C GLY A 89 11.92 8.10 -18.65
N ILE A 90 10.61 7.89 -18.76
CA ILE A 90 9.66 7.83 -17.65
C ILE A 90 9.15 6.41 -17.48
N GLY A 91 8.89 6.04 -16.23
CA GLY A 91 8.42 4.71 -15.91
C GLY A 91 8.36 4.45 -14.43
N ILE A 92 7.85 3.27 -14.12
CA ILE A 92 7.79 2.73 -12.77
C ILE A 92 8.80 1.62 -12.69
N PHE A 93 9.60 1.64 -11.64
CA PHE A 93 10.70 0.73 -11.42
C PHE A 93 10.50 0.01 -10.10
N PHE A 94 10.70 -1.30 -10.14
CA PHE A 94 10.77 -2.16 -8.98
C PHE A 94 12.24 -2.39 -8.67
N ILE A 95 12.68 -2.02 -7.47
CA ILE A 95 14.06 -2.12 -7.04
C ILE A 95 14.18 -3.19 -5.97
N ASN A 96 14.97 -4.23 -6.25
CA ASN A 96 15.28 -5.26 -5.26
C ASN A 96 16.24 -4.71 -4.19
N VAL A 97 16.37 -5.40 -3.05
CA VAL A 97 17.37 -5.14 -2.00
C VAL A 97 18.81 -5.07 -2.55
N LEU A 98 19.10 -5.82 -3.62
CA LEU A 98 20.39 -5.81 -4.31
C LEU A 98 20.63 -4.56 -5.18
N GLY A 99 19.60 -3.73 -5.39
CA GLY A 99 19.66 -2.53 -6.23
C GLY A 99 19.27 -2.75 -7.70
N ASP A 100 18.94 -3.99 -8.09
CA ASP A 100 18.47 -4.32 -9.45
C ASP A 100 17.15 -3.63 -9.77
N ARG A 101 17.09 -2.95 -10.92
CA ARG A 101 15.93 -2.17 -11.35
C ARG A 101 15.16 -2.89 -12.46
N PHE A 102 13.91 -3.20 -12.19
CA PHE A 102 12.99 -3.82 -13.14
C PHE A 102 11.92 -2.81 -13.54
N LYS A 103 11.80 -2.53 -14.84
CA LYS A 103 10.77 -1.62 -15.35
C LYS A 103 9.42 -2.32 -15.41
N ALA A 104 8.35 -1.63 -15.02
CA ALA A 104 6.98 -2.11 -15.21
C ALA A 104 6.68 -2.42 -16.69
N VAL A 105 5.90 -3.47 -16.94
CA VAL A 105 5.58 -3.96 -18.29
C VAL A 105 4.65 -3.00 -18.99
N GLU A 106 3.50 -2.73 -18.38
CA GLU A 106 2.44 -1.90 -18.94
C GLU A 106 1.86 -0.95 -17.88
N ILE A 107 1.39 0.22 -18.35
CA ILE A 107 0.74 1.22 -17.51
C ILE A 107 -0.63 1.50 -18.13
N ASN A 108 -1.68 1.02 -17.47
CA ASN A 108 -3.05 1.05 -17.94
C ASN A 108 -3.73 2.40 -17.67
N ILE A 109 -3.44 3.02 -16.51
CA ILE A 109 -4.03 4.30 -16.10
C ILE A 109 -2.92 5.27 -15.69
N TYR A 110 -2.98 6.50 -16.19
CA TYR A 110 -1.97 7.55 -15.97
C TYR A 110 -2.60 8.88 -15.47
N THR A 111 -3.30 8.82 -14.35
CA THR A 111 -3.93 9.99 -13.72
C THR A 111 -2.98 10.59 -12.66
N PRO A 112 -2.98 11.91 -12.40
CA PRO A 112 -2.08 12.53 -11.40
C PRO A 112 -2.22 12.01 -9.96
N GLY A 113 -3.31 11.33 -9.62
CA GLY A 113 -3.51 10.72 -8.31
C GLY A 113 -3.60 9.19 -8.30
N LEU A 114 -3.66 8.56 -9.46
CA LEU A 114 -3.87 7.12 -9.57
C LEU A 114 -3.16 6.57 -10.82
N LEU A 115 -2.35 5.55 -10.61
CA LEU A 115 -1.72 4.77 -11.66
C LEU A 115 -2.17 3.31 -11.54
N ASN A 116 -2.53 2.69 -12.65
CA ASN A 116 -2.69 1.23 -12.72
C ASN A 116 -1.58 0.68 -13.61
N VAL A 117 -0.88 -0.33 -13.11
CA VAL A 117 0.41 -0.77 -13.63
C VAL A 117 0.50 -2.29 -13.50
N SER A 118 0.98 -2.96 -14.53
CA SER A 118 1.22 -4.40 -14.49
C SER A 118 2.60 -4.71 -13.92
N VAL A 119 2.63 -5.60 -12.93
CA VAL A 119 3.86 -6.08 -12.30
C VAL A 119 4.56 -7.09 -13.22
N PRO A 120 5.86 -6.92 -13.52
CA PRO A 120 6.60 -7.88 -14.34
C PRO A 120 6.57 -9.32 -13.82
N ASP A 121 6.34 -10.29 -14.72
CA ASP A 121 6.36 -11.72 -14.41
C ASP A 121 7.74 -12.23 -13.98
N ASN A 122 8.81 -11.53 -14.37
CA ASN A 122 10.20 -11.91 -14.12
C ASN A 122 10.75 -11.41 -12.77
N LEU A 123 9.88 -10.94 -11.87
CA LEU A 123 10.28 -10.55 -10.53
C LEU A 123 10.50 -11.79 -9.66
N ALA A 124 11.71 -11.94 -9.14
CA ALA A 124 12.03 -13.00 -8.20
C ALA A 124 11.33 -12.76 -6.85
N VAL A 125 11.13 -13.82 -6.07
CA VAL A 125 10.61 -13.73 -4.71
C VAL A 125 11.59 -12.93 -3.85
N GLY A 126 11.14 -11.83 -3.26
CA GLY A 126 12.01 -10.91 -2.54
C GLY A 126 11.30 -9.66 -2.03
N LEU A 127 12.08 -8.73 -1.48
CA LEU A 127 11.62 -7.43 -1.03
C LEU A 127 11.96 -6.37 -2.09
N TYR A 128 10.98 -5.57 -2.46
CA TYR A 128 11.08 -4.58 -3.51
C TYR A 128 10.58 -3.21 -3.04
N ILE A 129 11.24 -2.17 -3.53
CA ILE A 129 10.80 -0.78 -3.41
C ILE A 129 10.31 -0.31 -4.76
N ILE A 130 9.20 0.43 -4.78
CA ILE A 130 8.68 1.03 -6.01
C ILE A 130 9.20 2.46 -6.14
N GLU A 131 9.77 2.77 -7.31
CA GLU A 131 10.15 4.11 -7.71
C GLU A 131 9.38 4.56 -8.94
N ILE A 132 8.86 5.78 -8.89
CA ILE A 132 8.19 6.43 -10.01
C ILE A 132 9.10 7.52 -10.54
N VAL A 133 9.54 7.39 -11.79
CA VAL A 133 10.35 8.40 -12.46
C VAL A 133 9.46 9.20 -13.40
N THR A 134 9.31 10.51 -13.16
CA THR A 134 8.46 11.40 -13.96
C THR A 134 9.04 12.79 -14.18
N LYS A 135 8.75 13.41 -15.34
CA LYS A 135 9.03 14.83 -15.63
C LYS A 135 7.79 15.72 -15.47
N TYR A 136 6.74 15.21 -14.85
CA TYR A 136 5.51 15.95 -14.63
C TYR A 136 5.67 17.09 -13.60
N THR A 137 5.11 18.26 -13.94
CA THR A 137 4.96 19.39 -13.03
C THR A 137 3.48 19.63 -12.78
N ALA A 138 3.05 19.69 -11.53
CA ALA A 138 1.67 20.06 -11.20
C ALA A 138 1.43 21.55 -11.53
N GLY A 139 0.33 21.84 -12.23
CA GLY A 139 -0.14 23.21 -12.47
C GLY A 139 0.46 23.94 -13.69
N THR A 140 1.38 23.32 -14.44
CA THR A 140 1.87 23.88 -15.72
C THR A 140 1.96 22.80 -16.79
N ALA A 141 1.70 23.15 -18.04
CA ALA A 141 1.87 22.24 -19.19
C ALA A 141 3.36 21.97 -19.53
N LYS A 142 4.29 22.62 -18.81
CA LYS A 142 5.73 22.46 -19.02
C LYS A 142 6.26 21.25 -18.27
N LEU A 143 6.94 20.39 -19.01
CA LEU A 143 7.71 19.27 -18.47
C LEU A 143 9.01 19.78 -17.84
N LEU A 144 9.47 19.07 -16.81
CA LEU A 144 10.75 19.34 -16.17
C LEU A 144 11.91 18.98 -17.10
N LYS A 145 13.00 19.75 -17.00
CA LYS A 145 14.26 19.40 -17.70
C LYS A 145 14.80 18.07 -17.19
N GLU A 146 14.85 17.91 -15.87
CA GLU A 146 15.32 16.72 -15.18
C GLU A 146 14.16 15.85 -14.69
N ALA A 147 14.31 14.54 -14.78
CA ALA A 147 13.32 13.60 -14.26
C ALA A 147 13.40 13.52 -12.74
N ARG A 148 12.24 13.49 -12.09
CA ARG A 148 12.10 13.34 -10.64
C ARG A 148 11.82 11.90 -10.31
N VAL A 149 12.37 11.45 -9.18
CA VAL A 149 12.16 10.10 -8.64
C VAL A 149 11.32 10.22 -7.37
N ILE A 150 10.24 9.45 -7.30
CA ILE A 150 9.37 9.35 -6.13
C ILE A 150 9.43 7.89 -5.67
N SER A 151 10.07 7.65 -4.54
CA SER A 151 10.24 6.31 -3.98
C SER A 151 9.19 6.05 -2.89
N TYR A 152 8.67 4.82 -2.84
CA TYR A 152 7.80 4.39 -1.77
C TYR A 152 8.61 3.93 -0.55
N ILE A 153 8.26 4.41 0.64
CA ILE A 153 9.08 4.18 1.85
C ILE A 153 8.97 2.71 2.33
N VAL A 154 7.85 2.04 2.03
CA VAL A 154 7.59 0.68 2.50
C VAL A 154 8.06 -0.35 1.48
N GLN A 155 8.75 -1.38 1.96
CA GLN A 155 9.19 -2.51 1.16
C GLN A 155 8.02 -3.48 0.96
N LEU A 156 7.82 -3.91 -0.29
CA LEU A 156 6.76 -4.82 -0.68
C LEU A 156 7.35 -6.21 -0.94
N ARG A 157 6.64 -7.25 -0.51
CA ARG A 157 7.05 -8.64 -0.71
C ARG A 157 6.46 -9.18 -2.01
N VAL A 158 7.32 -9.62 -2.92
CA VAL A 158 6.90 -10.37 -4.11
C VAL A 158 6.67 -11.84 -3.74
N LYS A 159 5.56 -12.41 -4.20
CA LYS A 159 5.16 -13.81 -3.97
C LYS A 159 5.62 -14.75 -5.07
#